data_AF-A0A832ULM0-F1
#
_entry.id   AF-A0A832ULM0-F1
#
_cell.length_a   1.000
_cell.length_b   1.000
_cell.length_c   1.000
_cell.angle_alpha   90.00
_cell.angle_beta   90.00
_cell.angle_gamma   90.00
#
_symmetry.space_group_name_H-M   'P 1'
#
loop_
_entity.id
_entity.type
_entity.pdbx_description
1 polymer ?
#
loop_
_entity_poly.entity_id
_entity_poly.type
_entity_poly.pdbx_seq_one_letter_code
_entity_poly.pdbx_strand_id
1 'polypeptide(L)'
;MDEVEPVHEEIEDQKEKLISRISLWVSIILTTIVVIWYYNENPPDSPAVVKMRVFFKENNRDVMKFIDLPRNEMIAFAYKKKHPFYLKYVKVSESEKSKLSALIHISTDYTPNQYWFNLFFAWVIAFTTFWFLGLMAEACIILMRRNSEARVKNYKLEKEQSEREKEM
;
A
#
# COMPACT_ATOMS: atom_id res chain seq x y z
N MET A 1 -57.44 -1.74 -10.87
CA MET A 1 -56.37 -1.59 -9.88
C MET A 1 -55.13 -1.92 -10.67
N ASP A 2 -54.55 -0.91 -11.32
CA ASP A 2 -53.41 -1.13 -12.22
C ASP A 2 -52.21 -1.46 -11.32
N GLU A 3 -51.75 -2.71 -11.40
CA GLU A 3 -50.50 -3.12 -10.79
C GLU A 3 -49.40 -2.27 -11.41
N VAL A 4 -48.89 -1.33 -10.62
CA VAL A 4 -47.68 -0.58 -10.98
C VAL A 4 -46.54 -1.59 -10.93
N GLU A 5 -46.28 -2.24 -12.07
CA GLU A 5 -45.08 -3.05 -12.24
C GLU A 5 -43.89 -2.19 -11.84
N PRO A 6 -43.07 -2.63 -10.86
CA PRO A 6 -41.82 -1.95 -10.58
C PRO A 6 -41.02 -1.98 -11.88
N VAL A 7 -40.64 -0.80 -12.37
CA VAL A 7 -39.76 -0.66 -13.53
C VAL A 7 -38.41 -1.30 -13.16
N HIS A 8 -38.33 -2.61 -13.38
CA HIS A 8 -37.12 -3.42 -13.35
C HIS A 8 -36.46 -3.49 -14.73
N GLU A 9 -36.91 -2.67 -15.69
CA GLU A 9 -36.26 -2.55 -16.99
C GLU A 9 -34.83 -2.03 -16.79
N GLU A 10 -33.87 -2.95 -16.73
CA GLU A 10 -32.83 -3.18 -17.74
C GLU A 10 -32.15 -1.94 -18.39
N ILE A 11 -32.17 -0.76 -17.78
CA ILE A 11 -31.26 0.35 -18.17
C ILE A 11 -29.80 0.00 -17.75
N GLU A 12 -29.65 -1.10 -17.03
CA GLU A 12 -28.46 -1.66 -16.40
C GLU A 12 -27.75 -2.64 -17.34
N ASP A 13 -26.69 -2.20 -18.04
CA ASP A 13 -25.54 -3.10 -18.27
C ASP A 13 -24.29 -2.37 -18.82
N GLN A 14 -24.45 -1.55 -19.86
CA GLN A 14 -23.26 -1.03 -20.57
C GLN A 14 -22.59 0.16 -19.87
N LYS A 15 -23.37 1.12 -19.34
CA LYS A 15 -22.81 2.31 -18.69
C LYS A 15 -22.15 1.97 -17.36
N GLU A 16 -22.73 1.06 -16.58
CA GLU A 16 -22.17 0.61 -15.31
C GLU A 16 -20.90 -0.20 -15.50
N LYS A 17 -20.85 -1.11 -16.49
CA LYS A 17 -19.61 -1.80 -16.89
C LYS A 17 -18.51 -0.82 -17.31
N LEU A 18 -18.86 0.28 -17.97
CA LEU A 18 -17.89 1.30 -18.41
C LEU A 18 -17.38 2.13 -17.23
N ILE A 19 -18.26 2.51 -16.30
CA ILE A 19 -17.91 3.28 -15.10
C ILE A 19 -17.08 2.43 -14.12
N SER A 20 -17.45 1.17 -13.89
CA SER A 20 -16.65 0.22 -13.09
C SER A 20 -15.24 0.00 -13.65
N ARG A 21 -15.08 0.03 -14.98
CA ARG A 21 -13.74 0.02 -15.60
C ARG A 21 -12.97 1.31 -15.32
N ILE A 22 -13.65 2.46 -15.26
CA ILE A 22 -13.01 3.74 -14.93
C ILE A 22 -12.55 3.74 -13.47
N SER A 23 -13.37 3.31 -12.51
CA SER A 23 -12.93 3.21 -11.10
C SER A 23 -11.76 2.26 -10.93
N LEU A 24 -11.75 1.13 -11.64
CA LEU A 24 -10.60 0.23 -11.71
C LEU A 24 -9.34 0.98 -12.16
N TRP A 25 -9.37 1.63 -13.31
CA TRP A 25 -8.19 2.30 -13.88
C TRP A 25 -7.71 3.47 -13.01
N VAL A 26 -8.63 4.28 -12.50
CA VAL A 26 -8.33 5.39 -11.59
C VAL A 26 -7.66 4.88 -10.32
N SER A 27 -8.15 3.76 -9.77
CA SER A 27 -7.59 3.16 -8.55
C SER A 27 -6.17 2.64 -8.79
N ILE A 28 -5.89 2.02 -9.93
CA ILE A 28 -4.53 1.59 -10.31
C ILE A 28 -3.59 2.80 -10.35
N ILE A 29 -3.99 3.88 -11.02
CA ILE A 29 -3.17 5.08 -11.17
C ILE A 29 -2.89 5.73 -9.82
N LEU A 30 -3.93 5.98 -9.02
CA LEU A 30 -3.81 6.59 -7.69
C LEU A 30 -2.90 5.77 -6.77
N THR A 31 -3.11 4.46 -6.71
CA THR A 31 -2.28 3.56 -5.92
C THR A 31 -0.82 3.64 -6.35
N THR A 32 -0.58 3.61 -7.65
CA THR A 32 0.78 3.63 -8.20
C THR A 32 1.48 4.94 -7.85
N ILE A 33 0.79 6.08 -7.92
CA ILE A 33 1.33 7.38 -7.48
C ILE A 33 1.71 7.35 -6.00
N VAL A 34 0.82 6.85 -5.13
CA VAL A 34 1.08 6.75 -3.69
C VAL A 34 2.28 5.87 -3.38
N VAL A 35 2.38 4.72 -4.05
CA VAL A 35 3.49 3.77 -3.84
C VAL A 35 4.81 4.32 -4.38
N ILE A 36 4.79 5.03 -5.52
CA ILE A 36 5.98 5.71 -6.05
C ILE A 36 6.44 6.80 -5.08
N TRP A 37 5.51 7.59 -4.54
CA TRP A 37 5.86 8.61 -3.55
C TRP A 37 6.47 7.98 -2.29
N TYR A 38 5.86 6.93 -1.76
CA TYR A 38 6.40 6.18 -0.62
C TYR A 38 7.80 5.61 -0.90
N TYR A 39 8.02 5.06 -2.10
CA TYR A 39 9.31 4.51 -2.52
C TYR A 39 10.40 5.59 -2.56
N ASN A 40 10.07 6.80 -3.00
CA ASN A 40 11.02 7.91 -3.06
C ASN A 40 11.39 8.43 -1.67
N GLU A 41 10.44 8.48 -0.74
CA GLU A 41 10.67 8.87 0.66
C GLU A 41 11.44 7.79 1.45
N ASN A 42 11.22 6.50 1.12
CA ASN A 42 11.77 5.36 1.84
C ASN A 42 12.51 4.41 0.89
N PRO A 43 13.63 4.82 0.28
CA PRO A 43 14.31 3.98 -0.69
C PRO A 43 14.84 2.68 -0.06
N PRO A 44 14.94 1.58 -0.85
CA PRO A 44 15.53 0.34 -0.39
C PRO A 44 17.00 0.52 0.02
N ASP A 45 17.46 -0.32 0.95
CA ASP A 45 18.87 -0.38 1.35
C ASP A 45 19.79 -0.61 0.13
N SER A 46 20.94 0.07 0.12
CA SER A 46 21.94 -0.11 -0.93
C SER A 46 22.49 -1.54 -0.94
N PRO A 47 22.94 -2.08 -2.10
CA PRO A 47 23.45 -3.45 -2.20
C PRO A 47 24.59 -3.77 -1.22
N ALA A 48 25.42 -2.78 -0.88
CA ALA A 48 26.49 -2.93 0.10
C ALA A 48 25.95 -3.12 1.53
N VAL A 49 24.91 -2.34 1.91
CA VAL A 49 24.26 -2.45 3.21
C VAL A 49 23.51 -3.78 3.33
N VAL A 50 22.82 -4.21 2.27
CA VAL A 50 22.15 -5.52 2.22
C VAL A 50 23.15 -6.65 2.49
N LYS A 51 24.29 -6.67 1.78
CA LYS A 51 25.35 -7.67 2.00
C LYS A 51 25.87 -7.66 3.43
N MET A 52 26.05 -6.47 4.01
CA MET A 52 26.54 -6.33 5.38
C MET A 52 25.53 -6.83 6.41
N ARG A 53 24.23 -6.52 6.24
CA ARG A 53 23.15 -7.02 7.11
C ARG A 53 22.99 -8.54 7.00
N VAL A 54 23.10 -9.10 5.80
CA VAL A 54 23.10 -10.56 5.60
C VAL A 54 24.28 -11.20 6.32
N PHE A 55 25.48 -10.63 6.17
CA PHE A 55 26.67 -11.11 6.90
C PHE A 55 26.45 -11.10 8.42
N PHE A 56 25.88 -10.04 8.97
CA PHE A 56 25.56 -9.95 10.40
C PHE A 56 24.55 -10.99 10.84
N LYS A 57 23.48 -11.21 10.07
CA LYS A 57 22.49 -12.26 10.35
C LYS A 57 23.13 -13.65 10.38
N GLU A 58 23.92 -13.99 9.35
CA GLU A 58 24.56 -15.31 9.23
C GLU A 58 25.63 -15.55 10.31
N ASN A 59 26.34 -14.49 10.72
CA ASN A 59 27.44 -14.56 11.67
C ASN A 59 27.10 -13.93 13.03
N ASN A 60 25.80 -13.85 13.37
CA ASN A 60 25.31 -13.05 14.49
C ASN A 60 26.05 -13.34 15.80
N ARG A 61 26.24 -14.63 16.12
CA ARG A 61 26.96 -15.04 17.34
C ARG A 61 28.40 -14.52 17.40
N ASP A 62 29.12 -14.55 16.29
CA ASP A 62 30.52 -14.12 16.23
C ASP A 62 30.63 -12.59 16.23
N VAL A 63 29.70 -11.91 15.55
CA VAL A 63 29.64 -10.45 15.50
C VAL A 63 29.24 -9.87 16.85
N MET A 64 28.23 -10.42 17.52
CA MET A 64 27.80 -10.01 18.85
C MET A 64 28.90 -10.23 19.89
N LYS A 65 29.54 -11.40 19.88
CA LYS A 65 30.71 -11.63 20.74
C LYS A 65 31.81 -10.61 20.50
N PHE A 66 32.09 -10.28 19.24
CA PHE A 66 33.14 -9.34 18.87
C PHE A 66 32.88 -7.92 19.37
N ILE A 67 31.64 -7.41 19.28
CA ILE A 67 31.31 -6.06 19.74
C ILE A 67 31.37 -5.94 21.27
N ASP A 68 31.16 -7.04 21.99
CA ASP A 68 31.24 -7.09 23.45
C ASP A 68 32.68 -7.23 23.99
N LEU A 69 33.67 -7.49 23.12
CA LEU A 69 35.07 -7.66 23.54
C LEU A 69 35.71 -6.33 23.97
N PRO A 70 36.61 -6.35 24.98
CA PRO A 70 37.45 -5.20 25.26
C PRO A 70 38.38 -4.89 24.08
N ARG A 71 38.76 -3.62 23.91
CA ARG A 71 39.45 -3.11 22.71
C ARG A 71 40.69 -3.93 22.29
N ASN A 72 41.50 -4.39 23.24
CA ASN A 72 42.71 -5.18 22.95
C ASN A 72 42.37 -6.57 22.36
N GLU A 73 41.35 -7.22 22.91
CA GLU A 73 40.87 -8.52 22.43
C GLU A 73 40.13 -8.38 21.09
N MET A 74 39.41 -7.28 20.90
CA MET A 74 38.76 -6.93 19.64
C MET A 74 39.80 -6.79 18.50
N ILE A 75 40.93 -6.13 18.76
CA ILE A 75 42.05 -6.04 17.81
C ILE A 75 42.55 -7.45 17.44
N ALA A 76 42.84 -8.28 18.44
CA ALA A 76 43.32 -9.66 18.22
C ALA A 76 42.31 -10.50 17.43
N PHE A 77 41.02 -10.39 17.75
CA PHE A 77 39.93 -11.07 17.05
C PHE A 77 39.83 -10.63 15.58
N ALA A 78 39.93 -9.32 15.32
CA ALA A 78 39.88 -8.79 13.96
C ALA A 78 41.04 -9.31 13.11
N TYR A 79 42.26 -9.34 13.64
CA TYR A 79 43.43 -9.89 12.95
C TYR A 79 43.36 -11.41 12.78
N LYS A 80 42.70 -12.13 13.71
CA LYS A 80 42.49 -13.58 13.61
C LYS A 80 41.48 -13.94 12.51
N LYS A 81 40.33 -13.25 12.46
CA LYS A 81 39.26 -13.51 11.49
C LYS A 81 39.57 -12.95 10.10
N LYS A 82 40.41 -11.91 9.99
CA LYS A 82 40.83 -11.26 8.74
C LYS A 82 39.68 -10.79 7.82
N HIS A 83 38.47 -10.62 8.35
CA HIS A 83 37.34 -10.14 7.57
C HIS A 83 37.37 -8.59 7.49
N PRO A 84 37.04 -7.98 6.34
CA PRO A 84 37.05 -6.52 6.18
C PRO A 84 36.21 -5.76 7.21
N PHE A 85 35.07 -6.33 7.62
CA PHE A 85 34.21 -5.74 8.66
C PHE A 85 34.96 -5.60 10.00
N TYR A 86 35.52 -6.68 10.55
CA TYR A 86 36.18 -6.65 11.87
C TYR A 86 37.39 -5.70 11.85
N LEU A 87 38.18 -5.71 10.78
CA LEU A 87 39.34 -4.84 10.63
C LEU A 87 38.95 -3.36 10.53
N LYS A 88 37.82 -3.04 9.87
CA LYS A 88 37.31 -1.68 9.77
C LYS A 88 36.69 -1.23 11.10
N TYR A 89 35.94 -2.10 11.78
CA TYR A 89 35.26 -1.80 13.05
C TYR A 89 36.24 -1.31 14.15
N VAL A 90 37.43 -1.90 14.21
CA VAL A 90 38.47 -1.50 15.18
C VAL A 90 39.04 -0.10 14.91
N LYS A 91 39.01 0.34 13.64
CA LYS A 91 39.65 1.59 13.17
C LYS A 91 38.70 2.78 13.11
N VAL A 92 37.39 2.55 13.10
CA VAL A 92 36.38 3.62 13.02
C VAL A 92 36.24 4.37 14.36
N SER A 93 35.73 5.60 14.29
CA SER A 93 35.46 6.44 15.45
C SER A 93 34.31 5.88 16.31
N GLU A 94 34.23 6.29 17.58
CA GLU A 94 33.16 5.83 18.48
C GLU A 94 31.74 6.18 17.97
N SER A 95 31.57 7.31 17.29
CA SER A 95 30.29 7.68 16.69
C SER A 95 29.87 6.76 15.54
N GLU A 96 30.83 6.30 14.74
CA GLU A 96 30.59 5.31 13.69
C GLU A 96 30.36 3.91 14.26
N LYS A 97 31.06 3.55 15.33
CA LYS A 97 30.81 2.28 16.05
C LYS A 97 29.39 2.20 16.61
N SER A 98 28.87 3.29 17.17
CA SER A 98 27.50 3.34 17.66
C SER A 98 26.48 3.08 16.55
N LYS A 99 26.64 3.74 15.38
CA LYS A 99 25.79 3.50 14.20
C LYS A 99 25.89 2.05 13.71
N LEU A 100 27.09 1.49 13.70
CA LEU A 100 27.34 0.13 13.24
C LEU A 100 26.80 -0.91 14.23
N SER A 101 26.89 -0.65 15.53
CA SER A 101 26.28 -1.47 16.59
C SER A 101 24.75 -1.49 16.46
N ALA A 102 24.13 -0.32 16.28
CA ALA A 102 22.69 -0.23 16.03
C ALA A 102 22.29 -1.04 14.79
N LEU A 103 23.08 -0.95 13.71
CA LEU A 103 22.84 -1.70 12.49
C LEU A 103 22.98 -3.22 12.68
N ILE A 104 23.95 -3.67 13.47
CA ILE A 104 24.12 -5.08 13.85
C ILE A 104 22.88 -5.58 14.59
N HIS A 105 22.43 -4.84 15.61
CA HIS A 105 21.24 -5.20 16.37
C HIS A 105 20.00 -5.34 15.49
N ILE A 106 19.71 -4.33 14.64
CA ILE A 106 18.57 -4.34 13.72
C ILE A 106 18.69 -5.47 12.68
N SER A 107 19.90 -5.85 12.30
CA SER A 107 20.12 -6.86 11.27
C SER A 107 19.85 -8.30 11.71
N THR A 108 19.68 -8.56 13.01
CA THR A 108 19.43 -9.90 13.55
C THR A 108 18.22 -10.55 12.89
N ASP A 109 17.13 -9.80 12.73
CA ASP A 109 15.88 -10.26 12.14
C ASP A 109 15.73 -9.85 10.66
N TYR A 110 16.82 -9.45 10.02
CA TYR A 110 16.78 -8.90 8.66
C TYR A 110 16.34 -9.94 7.63
N THR A 111 15.41 -9.54 6.75
CA THR A 111 14.99 -10.34 5.61
C THR A 111 15.11 -9.50 4.33
N PRO A 112 16.03 -9.83 3.40
CA PRO A 112 16.33 -8.98 2.24
C PRO A 112 15.12 -8.59 1.39
N ASN A 113 14.15 -9.50 1.26
CA ASN A 113 12.97 -9.31 0.43
C ASN A 113 11.80 -8.63 1.18
N GLN A 114 11.93 -8.37 2.48
CA GLN A 114 10.85 -7.82 3.31
C GLN A 114 10.42 -6.43 2.84
N TYR A 115 11.36 -5.59 2.39
CA TYR A 115 11.04 -4.28 1.84
C TYR A 115 10.11 -4.39 0.62
N TRP A 116 10.47 -5.22 -0.35
CA TRP A 116 9.69 -5.43 -1.58
C TRP A 116 8.35 -6.10 -1.30
N PHE A 117 8.33 -7.05 -0.36
CA PHE A 117 7.09 -7.67 0.12
C PHE A 117 6.15 -6.61 0.71
N ASN A 118 6.64 -5.79 1.64
CA ASN A 118 5.86 -4.72 2.26
C ASN A 118 5.37 -3.71 1.22
N LEU A 119 6.21 -3.33 0.25
CA LEU A 119 5.85 -2.40 -0.81
C LEU A 119 4.73 -2.96 -1.71
N PHE A 120 4.81 -4.24 -2.06
CA PHE A 120 3.76 -4.93 -2.82
C PHE A 120 2.44 -4.98 -2.04
N PHE A 121 2.47 -5.36 -0.77
CA PHE A 121 1.26 -5.40 0.04
C PHE A 121 0.68 -4.01 0.31
N ALA A 122 1.52 -2.98 0.46
CA ALA A 122 1.07 -1.59 0.51
C ALA A 122 0.33 -1.20 -0.77
N TRP A 123 0.85 -1.59 -1.95
CA TRP A 123 0.15 -1.40 -3.22
C TRP A 123 -1.21 -2.10 -3.22
N VAL A 124 -1.28 -3.39 -2.83
CA VAL A 124 -2.54 -4.14 -2.81
C VAL A 124 -3.57 -3.52 -1.86
N ILE A 125 -3.16 -3.14 -0.66
CA ILE A 125 -4.05 -2.51 0.34
C ILE A 125 -4.55 -1.15 -0.17
N ALA A 126 -3.67 -0.30 -0.68
CA ALA A 126 -4.08 1.01 -1.19
C ALA A 126 -5.00 0.87 -2.43
N PHE A 127 -4.70 -0.07 -3.32
CA PHE A 127 -5.51 -0.37 -4.50
C PHE A 127 -6.91 -0.84 -4.14
N THR A 128 -7.02 -1.85 -3.29
CA THR A 128 -8.32 -2.37 -2.85
C THR A 128 -9.13 -1.30 -2.15
N THR A 129 -8.48 -0.42 -1.37
CA THR A 129 -9.13 0.72 -0.71
C THR A 129 -9.68 1.74 -1.72
N PHE A 130 -8.86 2.21 -2.67
CA PHE A 130 -9.32 3.17 -3.68
C PHE A 130 -10.39 2.58 -4.60
N TRP A 131 -10.23 1.31 -4.99
CA TRP A 131 -11.24 0.61 -5.79
C TRP A 131 -12.56 0.55 -5.04
N PHE A 132 -12.55 0.08 -3.79
CA PHE A 132 -13.75 -0.03 -2.98
C PHE A 132 -14.46 1.32 -2.82
N LEU A 133 -13.70 2.38 -2.54
CA LEU A 133 -14.24 3.74 -2.47
C LEU A 133 -14.84 4.20 -3.81
N GLY A 134 -14.20 3.84 -4.93
CA GLY A 134 -14.73 4.08 -6.27
C GLY A 134 -16.09 3.41 -6.49
N LEU A 135 -16.21 2.12 -6.20
CA LEU A 135 -17.48 1.38 -6.30
C LEU A 135 -18.57 1.96 -5.37
N MET A 136 -18.20 2.35 -4.15
CA MET A 136 -19.16 2.97 -3.22
C MET A 136 -19.66 4.32 -3.74
N ALA A 137 -18.78 5.15 -4.31
CA ALA A 137 -19.17 6.40 -4.94
C ALA A 137 -20.10 6.16 -6.15
N GLU A 138 -19.81 5.15 -6.97
CA GLU A 138 -20.67 4.73 -8.09
C GLU A 138 -22.06 4.33 -7.60
N ALA A 139 -22.15 3.46 -6.59
CA ALA A 139 -23.41 3.01 -6.02
C ALA A 139 -24.24 4.19 -5.47
N CYS A 140 -23.61 5.13 -4.76
CA CYS A 140 -24.27 6.35 -4.29
C CYS A 140 -24.81 7.20 -5.44
N ILE A 141 -24.06 7.37 -6.53
CA ILE A 141 -24.50 8.12 -7.71
C ILE A 141 -25.71 7.44 -8.37
N ILE A 142 -25.68 6.12 -8.54
CA ILE A 142 -26.79 5.34 -9.11
C ILE A 142 -28.05 5.48 -8.26
N LEU A 143 -27.93 5.34 -6.94
CA LEU A 143 -29.05 5.52 -6.01
C LEU A 143 -29.66 6.93 -6.09
N MET A 144 -28.82 7.97 -6.13
CA MET A 144 -29.28 9.36 -6.27
C MET A 144 -29.99 9.59 -7.62
N ARG A 145 -29.45 9.05 -8.71
CA ARG A 145 -30.03 9.16 -10.04
C ARG A 145 -31.39 8.47 -10.10
N ARG A 146 -31.49 7.22 -9.64
CA ARG A 146 -32.76 6.48 -9.61
C ARG A 146 -33.83 7.20 -8.79
N ASN A 147 -33.45 7.76 -7.64
CA ASN A 147 -34.37 8.54 -6.81
C ASN A 147 -34.80 9.87 -7.48
N SER A 148 -33.94 10.48 -8.30
CA SER A 148 -34.32 11.66 -9.10
C SER A 148 -35.26 11.31 -10.25
N GLU A 149 -35.01 10.21 -10.96
CA GLU A 149 -35.83 9.73 -12.09
C GLU A 149 -37.21 9.29 -11.62
N ALA A 150 -37.30 8.59 -10.48
CA ALA A 150 -38.56 8.22 -9.84
C ALA A 150 -39.40 9.45 -9.46
N ARG A 151 -38.79 10.49 -8.89
CA ARG A 151 -39.49 11.75 -8.57
C ARG A 151 -40.05 12.42 -9.81
N VAL A 152 -39.26 12.54 -10.88
CA VAL A 152 -39.71 13.14 -12.14
C VAL A 152 -40.85 12.35 -12.78
N LYS A 153 -40.81 11.02 -12.73
CA LYS A 153 -41.88 10.15 -13.26
C LYS A 153 -43.18 10.35 -12.48
N ASN A 154 -43.13 10.38 -11.15
CA ASN A 154 -44.30 10.63 -10.31
C ASN A 154 -44.93 12.01 -10.59
N TYR A 155 -44.11 13.07 -10.70
CA TYR A 155 -44.60 14.41 -11.05
C TYR A 155 -45.31 14.46 -12.41
N LYS A 156 -44.84 13.71 -13.41
CA LYS A 156 -45.49 13.64 -14.72
C LYS A 156 -46.83 12.91 -14.64
N LEU A 157 -46.88 11.79 -13.94
CA LEU A 157 -48.11 11.01 -13.72
C LEU A 157 -49.18 11.84 -12.99
N GLU A 158 -48.81 12.54 -11.91
CA GLU A 158 -49.71 13.43 -11.18
C GLU A 158 -50.25 14.55 -12.09
N LYS A 159 -49.39 15.12 -12.93
CA LYS A 159 -49.79 16.17 -13.87
C LYS A 159 -50.77 15.64 -14.93
N GLU A 160 -50.49 14.49 -15.54
CA GLU A 160 -51.38 13.84 -16.52
C GLU A 160 -52.73 13.40 -15.92
N GLN A 161 -52.74 12.99 -14.65
CA GLN A 161 -54.00 12.73 -13.93
C GLN A 161 -54.79 14.02 -13.71
N SER A 162 -54.13 15.10 -13.27
CA SER A 162 -54.77 16.40 -13.04
C SER A 162 -55.32 17.06 -14.31
N GLU A 163 -54.71 16.81 -15.46
CA GLU A 163 -55.20 17.30 -16.76
C GLU A 163 -56.42 16.50 -17.23
N ARG A 164 -56.41 15.16 -17.08
CA ARG A 164 -57.58 14.31 -17.39
C ARG A 164 -58.79 14.58 -16.50
N GLU A 165 -58.59 14.93 -15.23
CA GLU A 165 -59.68 15.32 -14.33
C GLU A 165 -60.33 16.66 -14.69
N LYS A 166 -59.62 17.54 -15.41
CA LYS A 166 -60.15 18.84 -15.87
C LYS A 166 -60.89 18.77 -17.20
N GLU A 167 -60.70 17.70 -17.96
CA GLU A 167 -61.36 17.47 -19.25
C GLU A 167 -62.68 16.70 -19.14
N MET A 168 -63.02 16.17 -17.95
CA MET A 168 -64.33 15.59 -17.60
C MET A 168 -65.23 16.61 -16.91
#